data_AF-A0A1V4XVW2-F1
#
_entry.id   AF-A0A1V4XVW2-F1
#
_cell.length_a   1.000
_cell.length_b   1.000
_cell.length_c   1.000
_cell.angle_alpha   90.00
_cell.angle_beta   90.00
_cell.angle_gamma   90.00
#
_symmetry.space_group_name_H-M   'P 1'
#
loop_
_entity.id
_entity.type
_entity.pdbx_description
1 polymer ?
#
loop_
_entity_poly.entity_id
_entity_poly.type
_entity_poly.pdbx_seq_one_letter_code
_entity_poly.pdbx_strand_id
1 'polypeptide(L)'
;MNSMGKSVSPPKRYGAYAGLATLLLVIFGGFFLYPLLTADGIKGDVIDCAVVKQKNGANRLWILTDGSLSYISSTKTPGHYSVGRKCVSCKAWLYEYDPVGGKIVRKIKIPYDDVIMNANLFCDGDTICQVSDAYHKNVPKILNYDVNTGTLVGDTASFTSRHPELAAGIVKVRYDKEKDTLLLDTKDGKKDLTYSLQEKKFYPSFPKYLEEKRKDSSDAQMFILCEENGQDTRKLLYSVWGKRCDILWNKSRLEANCEESMRHLSRHYEGLGVKRLNNSIFLRGSIYQQDRDGVIIISVNQVDRKADRILTCVDREGKIKWKVPQNEMFEEMKIDEDRGYHSGFDGSSNKIKVLRSGNLVVLMLEGVGVMGFDYATGKKQFTLD
;
A
#
# COMPACT_ATOMS: atom_id res chain seq x y z
N MET A 1 17.24 84.53 19.36
CA MET A 1 17.76 83.95 18.11
C MET A 1 17.73 82.43 18.21
N ASN A 2 17.01 81.83 17.27
CA ASN A 2 16.98 80.43 16.80
C ASN A 2 18.03 79.46 17.36
N SER A 3 17.61 78.29 17.85
CA SER A 3 17.48 77.08 16.99
C SER A 3 17.30 75.83 17.85
N MET A 4 16.15 75.17 17.67
CA MET A 4 15.91 73.78 18.07
C MET A 4 16.88 72.82 17.37
N GLY A 5 17.11 71.66 18.00
CA GLY A 5 16.68 70.43 17.34
C GLY A 5 17.72 69.31 17.14
N LYS A 6 17.46 68.24 17.91
CA LYS A 6 17.60 66.81 17.55
C LYS A 6 19.00 66.18 17.62
N SER A 7 19.31 65.61 18.79
CA SER A 7 20.20 64.45 18.86
C SER A 7 19.49 63.25 18.24
N VAL A 8 20.02 62.75 17.11
CA VAL A 8 19.62 61.47 16.52
C VAL A 8 20.12 60.37 17.46
N SER A 9 19.19 59.70 18.14
CA SER A 9 19.49 58.48 18.87
C SER A 9 19.83 57.36 17.87
N PRO A 10 20.90 56.58 18.09
CA PRO A 10 21.25 55.50 17.18
C PRO A 10 20.14 54.44 17.18
N PRO A 11 19.83 53.83 16.02
CA PRO A 11 18.77 52.83 15.93
C PRO A 11 19.11 51.66 16.86
N LYS A 12 18.12 51.24 17.66
CA LYS A 12 18.22 50.13 18.62
C LYS A 12 18.56 48.81 17.91
N ARG A 13 19.85 48.57 17.64
CA ARG A 13 20.38 47.33 17.03
C ARG A 13 20.07 46.08 17.87
N TYR A 14 19.72 46.24 19.14
CA TYR A 14 19.34 45.15 20.05
C TYR A 14 18.11 44.36 19.61
N GLY A 15 17.14 44.99 18.91
CA GLY A 15 15.94 44.28 18.44
C GLY A 15 16.22 43.25 17.33
N ALA A 16 17.19 43.53 16.46
CA ALA A 16 17.56 42.65 15.36
C ALA A 16 18.31 41.40 15.84
N TYR A 17 19.22 41.55 16.81
CA TYR A 17 19.95 40.41 17.41
C TYR A 17 19.05 39.52 18.26
N ALA A 18 18.10 40.11 19.01
CA ALA A 18 17.11 39.34 19.76
C ALA A 18 16.19 38.55 18.80
N GLY A 19 15.75 39.18 17.70
CA GLY A 19 14.98 38.50 16.65
C GLY A 19 15.74 37.35 15.99
N LEU A 20 17.01 37.55 15.65
CA LEU A 20 17.87 36.52 15.08
C LEU A 20 18.11 35.35 16.05
N ALA A 21 18.38 35.64 17.32
CA ALA A 21 18.58 34.62 18.35
C ALA A 21 17.31 33.79 18.59
N THR A 22 16.13 34.44 18.56
CA THR A 22 14.84 33.76 18.70
C THR A 22 14.57 32.88 17.48
N LEU A 23 14.83 33.38 16.26
CA LEU A 23 14.72 32.60 15.03
C LEU A 23 15.64 31.37 15.07
N LEU A 24 16.90 31.54 15.51
CA LEU A 24 17.84 30.43 15.65
C LEU A 24 17.41 29.43 16.72
N LEU A 25 16.83 29.87 17.83
CA LEU A 25 16.26 28.99 18.85
C LEU A 25 15.01 28.25 18.36
N VAL A 26 14.16 28.88 17.54
CA VAL A 26 13.00 28.24 16.92
C VAL A 26 13.45 27.23 15.86
N ILE A 27 14.46 27.57 15.04
CA ILE A 27 15.05 26.65 14.08
C ILE A 27 15.74 25.50 14.82
N PHE A 28 16.55 25.78 15.83
CA PHE A 28 17.24 24.74 16.60
C PHE A 28 16.23 23.86 17.38
N GLY A 29 15.24 24.47 18.01
CA GLY A 29 14.14 23.78 18.69
C GLY A 29 13.32 22.90 17.74
N GLY A 30 12.91 23.45 16.59
CA GLY A 30 12.13 22.73 15.58
C GLY A 30 12.92 21.66 14.81
N PHE A 31 14.22 21.85 14.62
CA PHE A 31 15.05 20.94 13.81
C PHE A 31 15.82 19.93 14.64
N PHE A 32 16.19 20.24 15.89
CA PHE A 32 16.98 19.35 16.77
C PHE A 32 16.18 18.82 17.97
N LEU A 33 15.38 19.64 18.66
CA LEU A 33 14.62 19.19 19.84
C LEU A 33 13.30 18.50 19.46
N TYR A 34 12.57 19.03 18.48
CA TYR A 34 11.29 18.47 18.05
C TYR A 34 11.41 17.03 17.53
N PRO A 35 12.45 16.64 16.76
CA PRO A 35 12.63 15.24 16.38
C PRO A 35 12.95 14.30 17.55
N LEU A 36 13.56 14.81 18.62
CA LEU A 36 13.83 14.09 19.85
C LEU A 36 12.56 13.94 20.71
N LEU A 37 11.71 14.96 20.73
CA LEU A 37 10.43 14.98 21.44
C LEU A 37 9.31 14.23 20.70
N THR A 38 9.46 14.02 19.39
CA THR A 38 8.54 13.25 18.51
C THR A 38 9.17 11.95 18.01
N ALA A 39 10.11 11.39 18.77
CA ALA A 39 10.83 10.18 18.38
C ALA A 39 9.91 8.98 18.12
N ASP A 40 8.74 8.95 18.76
CA ASP A 40 7.76 7.86 18.70
C ASP A 40 6.78 7.94 17.52
N GLY A 41 6.89 8.99 16.68
CA GLY A 41 6.04 9.19 15.51
C GLY A 41 6.61 8.58 14.22
N ILE A 42 5.72 8.03 13.39
CA ILE A 42 6.04 7.75 11.98
C ILE A 42 6.19 9.10 11.26
N LYS A 43 7.17 9.19 10.35
CA LYS A 43 7.45 10.43 9.62
C LYS A 43 7.43 10.16 8.13
N GLY A 44 6.82 11.08 7.40
CA GLY A 44 6.69 10.99 5.95
C GLY A 44 5.46 10.21 5.52
N ASP A 45 5.13 10.33 4.24
CA ASP A 45 3.92 9.79 3.65
C ASP A 45 3.99 8.25 3.59
N VAL A 46 2.97 7.54 4.08
CA VAL A 46 2.96 6.06 4.02
C VAL A 46 2.93 5.58 2.57
N ILE A 47 3.89 4.75 2.17
CA ILE A 47 3.98 4.16 0.83
C ILE A 47 3.40 2.75 0.82
N ASP A 48 3.87 1.89 1.73
CA ASP A 48 3.43 0.51 1.80
C ASP A 48 3.63 -0.07 3.21
N CYS A 49 2.98 -1.20 3.50
CA CYS A 49 3.15 -1.89 4.77
C CYS A 49 3.08 -3.41 4.60
N ALA A 50 3.64 -4.14 5.55
CA ALA A 50 3.60 -5.60 5.61
C ALA A 50 3.44 -6.05 7.07
N VAL A 51 2.65 -7.10 7.30
CA VAL A 51 2.50 -7.69 8.64
C VAL A 51 3.34 -8.96 8.70
N VAL A 52 4.21 -9.04 9.71
CA VAL A 52 5.11 -10.18 9.93
C VAL A 52 4.78 -10.84 11.25
N LYS A 53 4.56 -12.16 11.21
CA LYS A 53 4.39 -12.97 12.41
C LYS A 53 5.77 -13.32 12.97
N GLN A 54 6.03 -12.91 14.20
CA GLN A 54 7.26 -13.22 14.93
C GLN A 54 7.24 -14.67 15.44
N LYS A 55 8.42 -15.21 15.78
CA LYS A 55 8.56 -16.58 16.31
C LYS A 55 7.77 -16.82 17.60
N ASN A 56 7.58 -15.79 18.41
CA ASN A 56 6.77 -15.84 19.64
C ASN A 56 5.25 -15.74 19.38
N GLY A 57 4.82 -15.69 18.11
CA GLY A 57 3.41 -15.58 17.71
C GLY A 57 2.87 -14.15 17.65
N ALA A 58 3.60 -13.15 18.14
CA ALA A 58 3.19 -11.75 18.03
C ALA A 58 3.31 -11.23 16.60
N ASN A 59 2.49 -10.24 16.24
CA ASN A 59 2.61 -9.55 14.96
C ASN A 59 3.50 -8.31 15.09
N ARG A 60 4.31 -8.05 14.07
CA ARG A 60 5.03 -6.79 13.87
C ARG A 60 4.57 -6.17 12.56
N LEU A 61 4.32 -4.88 12.58
CA LEU A 61 3.92 -4.13 11.40
C LEU A 61 5.14 -3.40 10.85
N TRP A 62 5.53 -3.71 9.62
CA TRP A 62 6.58 -3.01 8.91
C TRP A 62 5.96 -1.97 7.99
N ILE A 63 6.43 -0.72 8.07
CA ILE A 63 5.83 0.43 7.40
C ILE A 63 6.93 1.16 6.63
N LEU A 64 6.73 1.30 5.33
CA LEU A 64 7.61 2.06 4.44
C LEU A 64 6.99 3.44 4.23
N THR A 65 7.75 4.49 4.49
CA THR A 65 7.31 5.88 4.27
C THR A 65 8.26 6.67 3.38
N ASP A 66 7.72 7.63 2.63
CA ASP A 66 8.48 8.65 1.92
C ASP A 66 8.87 9.75 2.91
N GLY A 67 10.09 9.68 3.44
CA GLY A 67 10.65 10.70 4.31
C GLY A 67 11.28 11.87 3.55
N SER A 68 11.06 11.97 2.24
CA SER A 68 11.77 12.92 1.39
C SER A 68 11.24 14.33 1.48
N LEU A 69 12.15 15.31 1.42
CA LEU A 69 11.77 16.71 1.23
C LEU A 69 11.74 17.01 -0.28
N SER A 70 10.54 17.06 -0.84
CA SER A 70 10.32 17.33 -2.27
C SER A 70 9.55 18.62 -2.53
N TYR A 71 9.79 19.25 -3.68
CA TYR A 71 9.08 20.44 -4.14
C TYR A 71 8.74 20.34 -5.63
N ILE A 72 7.70 21.03 -6.06
CA ILE A 72 7.34 21.13 -7.47
C ILE A 72 8.13 22.29 -8.08
N SER A 73 8.95 22.00 -9.08
CA SER A 73 9.68 22.98 -9.88
C SER A 73 8.98 23.12 -11.22
N SER A 74 8.69 24.35 -11.63
CA SER A 74 8.21 24.63 -12.99
C SER A 74 9.18 25.52 -13.75
N THR A 75 9.33 25.26 -15.03
CA THR A 75 10.13 26.08 -15.96
C THR A 75 9.22 26.49 -17.11
N LYS A 76 9.03 27.80 -17.27
CA LYS A 76 8.22 28.42 -18.32
C LYS A 76 9.13 29.25 -19.23
N THR A 77 9.16 28.91 -20.51
CA THR A 77 9.71 29.74 -21.58
C THR A 77 8.70 29.81 -22.73
N PRO A 78 8.75 30.83 -23.62
CA PRO A 78 7.88 30.85 -24.80
C PRO A 78 8.04 29.55 -25.60
N GLY A 79 6.95 28.80 -25.76
CA GLY A 79 6.93 27.50 -26.46
C GLY A 79 7.31 26.27 -25.63
N HIS A 80 7.70 26.41 -24.36
CA HIS A 80 8.05 25.26 -23.51
C HIS A 80 7.59 25.46 -22.06
N TYR A 81 6.78 24.52 -21.59
CA TYR A 81 6.36 24.42 -20.20
C TYR A 81 6.72 23.05 -19.65
N SER A 82 7.51 23.01 -18.59
CA SER A 82 7.85 21.78 -17.89
C SER A 82 7.58 21.94 -16.40
N VAL A 83 6.95 20.93 -15.80
CA VAL A 83 6.69 20.83 -14.37
C VAL A 83 7.24 19.49 -13.92
N GLY A 84 8.08 19.50 -12.88
CA GLY A 84 8.67 18.28 -12.33
C GLY A 84 8.77 18.35 -10.81
N ARG A 85 8.69 17.20 -10.16
CA ARG A 85 8.98 17.06 -8.74
C ARG A 85 10.50 16.95 -8.58
N LYS A 86 11.08 17.80 -7.74
CA LYS A 86 12.50 17.75 -7.37
C LYS A 86 12.60 17.37 -5.90
N CYS A 87 13.67 16.69 -5.55
CA CYS A 87 13.92 16.24 -4.20
C CYS A 87 15.25 16.82 -3.67
N VAL A 88 15.21 17.40 -2.47
CA VAL A 88 16.35 18.06 -1.81
C VAL A 88 17.01 17.13 -0.79
N SER A 89 16.20 16.30 -0.12
CA SER A 89 16.67 15.26 0.80
C SER A 89 15.85 14.01 0.56
N CYS A 90 16.39 13.06 -0.20
CA CYS A 90 15.65 11.90 -0.69
C CYS A 90 15.95 10.69 0.19
N LYS A 91 14.92 10.19 0.86
CA LYS A 91 15.04 9.04 1.76
C LYS A 91 13.67 8.40 1.96
N ALA A 92 13.68 7.09 2.06
CA ALA A 92 12.57 6.37 2.68
C ALA A 92 12.93 6.02 4.11
N TRP A 93 11.92 5.84 4.95
CA TRP A 93 12.08 5.22 6.25
C TRP A 93 11.34 3.89 6.26
N LEU A 94 12.00 2.87 6.79
CA LEU A 94 11.39 1.59 7.09
C LEU A 94 11.27 1.47 8.60
N TYR A 95 10.03 1.47 9.09
CA TYR A 95 9.69 1.36 10.49
C TYR A 95 9.24 -0.06 10.82
N GLU A 96 9.66 -0.57 11.98
CA GLU A 96 9.03 -1.71 12.62
C GLU A 96 8.21 -1.20 13.80
N TYR A 97 6.92 -1.50 13.81
CA TYR A 97 5.96 -1.09 14.82
C TYR A 97 5.43 -2.30 15.60
N ASP A 98 5.37 -2.16 16.91
CA ASP A 98 4.70 -3.08 17.83
C ASP A 98 3.25 -2.65 18.04
N PRO A 99 2.27 -3.31 17.39
CA PRO A 99 0.87 -2.94 17.52
C PRO A 99 0.27 -3.20 18.90
N VAL A 100 0.86 -4.11 19.69
CA VAL A 100 0.38 -4.40 21.04
C VAL A 100 0.99 -3.42 22.04
N GLY A 101 2.29 -3.17 21.90
CA GLY A 101 3.01 -2.21 22.74
C GLY A 101 2.81 -0.74 22.36
N GLY A 102 2.20 -0.46 21.21
CA GLY A 102 1.90 0.88 20.73
C GLY A 102 3.14 1.71 20.40
N LYS A 103 4.27 1.08 20.04
CA LYS A 103 5.57 1.77 19.90
C LYS A 103 6.36 1.35 18.67
N ILE A 104 7.18 2.27 18.17
CA ILE A 104 8.18 1.97 17.14
C ILE A 104 9.33 1.20 17.79
N VAL A 105 9.60 0.01 17.26
CA VAL A 105 10.68 -0.88 17.72
C VAL A 105 11.98 -0.54 16.99
N ARG A 106 11.89 -0.30 15.66
CA ARG A 106 13.04 0.04 14.82
C ARG A 106 12.70 1.08 13.78
N LYS A 107 13.71 1.83 13.38
CA LYS A 107 13.67 2.81 12.29
C LYS A 107 14.93 2.70 11.46
N ILE A 108 14.78 2.38 10.17
CA ILE A 108 15.87 2.16 9.22
C ILE A 108 15.78 3.21 8.13
N LYS A 109 16.88 3.90 7.85
CA LYS A 109 16.98 4.86 6.75
C LYS A 109 17.33 4.14 5.46
N ILE A 110 16.56 4.34 4.40
CA ILE A 110 16.90 3.89 3.05
C ILE A 110 17.28 5.12 2.21
N PRO A 111 18.56 5.25 1.79
CA PRO A 111 19.00 6.39 1.00
C PRO A 111 18.52 6.29 -0.45
N TYR A 112 18.08 7.43 -0.99
CA TYR A 112 17.76 7.63 -2.40
C TYR A 112 18.51 8.86 -2.93
N ASP A 113 18.79 8.85 -4.23
CA ASP A 113 19.46 9.96 -4.93
C ASP A 113 18.45 10.91 -5.58
N ASP A 114 17.21 10.48 -5.73
CA ASP A 114 16.09 11.25 -6.29
C ASP A 114 14.74 10.80 -5.72
N VAL A 115 13.64 11.33 -6.27
CA VAL A 115 12.26 10.93 -5.95
C VAL A 115 12.07 9.42 -6.03
N ILE A 116 11.42 8.87 -5.00
CA ILE A 116 11.09 7.45 -4.89
C ILE A 116 9.89 7.15 -5.79
N MET A 117 9.97 6.08 -6.58
CA MET A 117 8.89 5.65 -7.48
C MET A 117 8.60 4.16 -7.28
N ASN A 118 7.32 3.79 -7.34
CA ASN A 118 6.84 2.40 -7.33
C ASN A 118 7.50 1.55 -6.23
N ALA A 119 7.56 2.08 -5.02
CA ALA A 119 8.16 1.39 -3.90
C ALA A 119 7.12 0.51 -3.18
N ASN A 120 7.48 -0.72 -2.87
CA ASN A 120 6.61 -1.69 -2.24
C ASN A 120 7.33 -2.51 -1.17
N LEU A 121 6.53 -3.09 -0.29
CA LEU A 121 6.98 -3.91 0.82
C LEU A 121 6.22 -5.23 0.86
N PHE A 122 6.96 -6.33 0.99
CA PHE A 122 6.38 -7.66 1.20
C PHE A 122 7.28 -8.52 2.10
N CYS A 123 6.68 -9.55 2.67
CA CYS A 123 7.39 -10.53 3.50
C CYS A 123 7.80 -11.72 2.61
N ASP A 124 9.07 -12.12 2.69
CA ASP A 124 9.59 -13.31 2.03
C ASP A 124 10.34 -14.17 3.07
N GLY A 125 9.63 -15.14 3.65
CA GLY A 125 10.15 -15.99 4.72
C GLY A 125 10.55 -15.19 5.95
N ASP A 126 11.83 -15.26 6.32
CA ASP A 126 12.42 -14.54 7.45
C ASP A 126 12.92 -13.13 7.07
N THR A 127 12.53 -12.61 5.89
CA THR A 127 12.95 -11.27 5.44
C THR A 127 11.78 -10.38 5.05
N ILE A 128 11.95 -9.08 5.28
CA ILE A 128 11.14 -8.03 4.64
C ILE A 128 11.89 -7.54 3.40
N CYS A 129 11.25 -7.70 2.25
CA CYS A 129 11.72 -7.18 0.97
C CYS A 129 11.13 -5.80 0.72
N GLN A 130 12.00 -4.82 0.52
CA GLN A 130 11.67 -3.53 -0.07
C GLN A 130 12.10 -3.54 -1.53
N VAL A 131 11.16 -3.25 -2.43
CA VAL A 131 11.42 -3.12 -3.87
C VAL A 131 11.06 -1.71 -4.31
N SER A 132 11.88 -1.08 -5.15
CA SER A 132 11.52 0.20 -5.79
C SER A 132 12.15 0.32 -7.17
N ASP A 133 11.39 0.91 -8.09
CA ASP A 133 11.81 1.09 -9.47
C ASP A 133 12.89 2.17 -9.63
N ALA A 134 13.57 2.17 -10.77
CA ALA A 134 14.46 3.26 -11.14
C ALA A 134 13.68 4.53 -11.49
N TYR A 135 14.23 5.69 -11.13
CA TYR A 135 13.73 6.98 -11.59
C TYR A 135 14.86 8.00 -11.65
N HIS A 136 15.11 8.55 -12.84
CA HIS A 136 16.16 9.54 -13.09
C HIS A 136 17.54 9.06 -12.58
N LYS A 137 18.00 9.58 -11.43
CA LYS A 137 19.28 9.18 -10.82
C LYS A 137 19.20 7.92 -9.97
N ASN A 138 18.00 7.53 -9.53
CA ASN A 138 17.79 6.32 -8.75
C ASN A 138 17.94 5.06 -9.63
N VAL A 139 18.71 4.10 -9.13
CA VAL A 139 18.77 2.73 -9.65
C VAL A 139 17.66 1.86 -9.03
N PRO A 140 17.25 0.76 -9.67
CA PRO A 140 16.29 -0.16 -9.08
C PRO A 140 16.84 -0.78 -7.78
N LYS A 141 16.01 -0.88 -6.75
CA LYS A 141 16.38 -1.45 -5.46
C LYS A 141 15.56 -2.70 -5.16
N ILE A 142 16.24 -3.76 -4.74
CA ILE A 142 15.67 -4.95 -4.10
C ILE A 142 16.47 -5.16 -2.82
N LEU A 143 15.92 -4.75 -1.68
CA LEU A 143 16.58 -4.77 -0.38
C LEU A 143 15.87 -5.74 0.54
N ASN A 144 16.63 -6.65 1.14
CA ASN A 144 16.12 -7.68 2.05
C ASN A 144 16.63 -7.40 3.46
N TYR A 145 15.72 -7.18 4.39
CA TYR A 145 16.02 -6.95 5.79
C TYR A 145 15.57 -8.17 6.61
N ASP A 146 16.42 -8.65 7.52
CA ASP A 146 16.02 -9.70 8.46
C ASP A 146 14.86 -9.22 9.35
N VAL A 147 13.81 -10.02 9.49
CA VAL A 147 12.59 -9.64 10.22
C VAL A 147 12.80 -9.48 11.73
N ASN A 148 13.81 -10.14 12.28
CA ASN A 148 14.07 -10.18 13.72
C ASN A 148 15.03 -9.05 14.13
N THR A 149 16.09 -8.83 13.35
CA THR A 149 17.15 -7.86 13.66
C THR A 149 17.01 -6.53 12.92
N GLY A 150 16.32 -6.51 11.77
CA GLY A 150 16.27 -5.37 10.86
C GLY A 150 17.58 -5.09 10.13
N THR A 151 18.55 -6.01 10.17
CA THR A 151 19.80 -5.86 9.41
C THR A 151 19.56 -6.12 7.93
N LEU A 152 20.19 -5.34 7.06
CA LEU A 152 20.21 -5.61 5.62
C LEU A 152 21.01 -6.90 5.38
N VAL A 153 20.34 -7.95 4.90
CA VAL A 153 20.93 -9.27 4.62
C VAL A 153 21.12 -9.53 3.13
N GLY A 154 20.52 -8.71 2.26
CA GLY A 154 20.75 -8.75 0.83
C GLY A 154 20.31 -7.47 0.16
N ASP A 155 21.03 -7.08 -0.88
CA ASP A 155 20.74 -5.91 -1.71
C ASP A 155 20.51 -6.32 -3.18
N THR A 156 20.36 -5.34 -4.07
CA THR A 156 20.12 -5.60 -5.49
C THR A 156 21.23 -6.44 -6.10
N ALA A 157 22.50 -6.18 -5.76
CA ALA A 157 23.64 -6.95 -6.29
C ALA A 157 23.63 -8.39 -5.79
N SER A 158 23.27 -8.60 -4.53
CA SER A 158 23.07 -9.92 -3.92
C SER A 158 21.90 -10.67 -4.55
N PHE A 159 20.85 -9.97 -4.97
CA PHE A 159 19.75 -10.57 -5.71
C PHE A 159 20.19 -10.97 -7.13
N THR A 160 20.78 -10.06 -7.91
CA THR A 160 21.15 -10.33 -9.30
C THR A 160 22.24 -11.40 -9.42
N SER A 161 23.19 -11.46 -8.49
CA SER A 161 24.27 -12.47 -8.51
C SER A 161 23.79 -13.92 -8.33
N ARG A 162 22.61 -14.12 -7.73
CA ARG A 162 22.00 -15.45 -7.55
C ARG A 162 21.21 -15.93 -8.76
N HIS A 163 21.04 -15.09 -9.77
CA HIS A 163 20.15 -15.34 -10.89
C HIS A 163 20.86 -15.08 -12.23
N PRO A 164 21.27 -16.13 -12.97
CA PRO A 164 21.98 -16.00 -14.24
C PRO A 164 21.23 -15.15 -15.27
N GLU A 165 19.90 -15.16 -15.24
CA GLU A 165 19.04 -14.36 -16.12
C GLU A 165 19.26 -12.85 -15.94
N LEU A 166 19.76 -12.43 -14.77
CA LEU A 166 20.01 -11.04 -14.38
C LEU A 166 21.50 -10.67 -14.37
N ALA A 167 22.37 -11.47 -14.99
CA ALA A 167 23.82 -11.25 -14.97
C ALA A 167 24.23 -9.87 -15.52
N ALA A 168 23.49 -9.32 -16.49
CA ALA A 168 23.71 -7.98 -17.03
C ALA A 168 23.30 -6.86 -16.04
N GLY A 169 22.56 -7.19 -14.98
CA GLY A 169 21.93 -6.24 -14.05
C GLY A 169 20.55 -5.79 -14.51
N ILE A 170 19.85 -5.10 -13.62
CA ILE A 170 18.47 -4.63 -13.82
C ILE A 170 18.41 -3.12 -14.09
N VAL A 171 17.46 -2.70 -14.92
CA VAL A 171 17.13 -1.29 -15.19
C VAL A 171 15.76 -0.89 -14.70
N LYS A 172 14.85 -1.86 -14.50
CA LYS A 172 13.55 -1.65 -13.86
C LYS A 172 13.16 -2.83 -13.01
N VAL A 173 12.39 -2.56 -11.96
CA VAL A 173 11.75 -3.57 -11.14
C VAL A 173 10.40 -3.07 -10.67
N ARG A 174 9.37 -3.92 -10.77
CA ARG A 174 8.05 -3.64 -10.23
C ARG A 174 7.52 -4.87 -9.52
N TYR A 175 6.91 -4.67 -8.36
CA TYR A 175 6.20 -5.73 -7.64
C TYR A 175 4.72 -5.75 -8.03
N ASP A 176 4.22 -6.93 -8.42
CA ASP A 176 2.80 -7.21 -8.59
C ASP A 176 2.29 -7.95 -7.35
N LYS A 177 1.57 -7.21 -6.51
CA LYS A 177 1.01 -7.70 -5.23
C LYS A 177 -0.04 -8.79 -5.43
N GLU A 178 -0.82 -8.74 -6.51
CA GLU A 178 -1.90 -9.71 -6.73
C GLU A 178 -1.35 -11.07 -7.14
N LYS A 179 -0.25 -11.07 -7.88
CA LYS A 179 0.37 -12.28 -8.42
C LYS A 179 1.57 -12.76 -7.63
N ASP A 180 2.03 -11.97 -6.66
CA ASP A 180 3.23 -12.23 -5.87
C ASP A 180 4.46 -12.44 -6.77
N THR A 181 4.65 -11.52 -7.73
CA THR A 181 5.72 -11.59 -8.74
C THR A 181 6.48 -10.28 -8.87
N LEU A 182 7.76 -10.34 -9.23
CA LEU A 182 8.52 -9.19 -9.71
C LEU A 182 8.52 -9.18 -11.24
N LEU A 183 8.32 -8.02 -11.84
CA LEU A 183 8.52 -7.75 -13.26
C LEU A 183 9.82 -6.95 -13.42
N LEU A 184 10.74 -7.43 -14.25
CA LEU A 184 12.08 -6.85 -14.39
C LEU A 184 12.45 -6.60 -15.84
N ASP A 185 13.11 -5.46 -16.07
CA ASP A 185 13.85 -5.19 -17.30
C ASP A 185 15.34 -5.21 -16.99
N THR A 186 16.13 -5.71 -17.93
CA THR A 186 17.58 -5.96 -17.79
C THR A 186 18.41 -5.01 -18.65
N LYS A 187 19.69 -4.81 -18.30
CA LYS A 187 20.60 -3.93 -19.06
C LYS A 187 20.95 -4.46 -20.45
N ASP A 188 20.89 -5.78 -20.67
CA ASP A 188 21.09 -6.43 -21.97
C ASP A 188 19.80 -6.40 -22.85
N GLY A 189 18.74 -5.74 -22.38
CA GLY A 189 17.56 -5.43 -23.19
C GLY A 189 16.42 -6.43 -23.11
N LYS A 190 16.50 -7.46 -22.25
CA LYS A 190 15.34 -8.33 -21.97
C LYS A 190 14.32 -7.53 -21.16
N LYS A 191 13.06 -7.65 -21.56
CA LYS A 191 11.93 -6.92 -20.96
C LYS A 191 10.89 -7.87 -20.37
N ASP A 192 10.16 -7.37 -19.39
CA ASP A 192 9.02 -8.06 -18.76
C ASP A 192 9.36 -9.45 -18.21
N LEU A 193 10.62 -9.66 -17.82
CA LEU A 193 11.06 -10.90 -17.20
C LEU A 193 10.31 -11.05 -15.86
N THR A 194 9.63 -12.17 -15.68
CA THR A 194 8.74 -12.36 -14.53
C THR A 194 9.37 -13.31 -13.52
N TYR A 195 9.65 -12.84 -12.31
CA TYR A 195 10.13 -13.66 -11.21
C TYR A 195 8.98 -14.01 -10.27
N SER A 196 8.72 -15.31 -10.08
CA SER A 196 7.75 -15.77 -9.08
C SER A 196 8.40 -15.81 -7.70
N LEU A 197 7.86 -15.04 -6.75
CA LEU A 197 8.34 -15.06 -5.36
C LEU A 197 8.01 -16.38 -4.68
N GLN A 198 6.89 -17.01 -5.02
CA GLN A 198 6.50 -18.31 -4.48
C GLN A 198 7.42 -19.45 -4.97
N GLU A 199 7.70 -19.50 -6.27
CA GLU A 199 8.48 -20.61 -6.86
C GLU A 199 9.99 -20.34 -6.91
N LYS A 200 10.42 -19.12 -6.58
CA LYS A 200 11.81 -18.66 -6.70
C LYS A 200 12.39 -18.90 -8.10
N LYS A 201 11.57 -18.64 -9.13
CA LYS A 201 11.86 -18.98 -10.53
C LYS A 201 11.55 -17.83 -11.49
N PHE A 202 12.40 -17.71 -12.51
CA PHE A 202 12.17 -16.81 -13.64
C PHE A 202 11.35 -17.43 -14.77
N TYR A 203 10.52 -16.57 -15.35
CA TYR A 203 9.73 -16.81 -16.53
C TYR A 203 10.15 -15.80 -17.61
N PRO A 204 10.30 -16.21 -18.88
CA PRO A 204 10.72 -15.33 -19.96
C PRO A 204 9.80 -14.12 -20.15
N SER A 205 8.53 -14.23 -19.75
CA SER A 205 7.54 -13.17 -19.82
C SER A 205 6.35 -13.46 -18.91
N PHE A 206 5.54 -12.44 -18.65
CA PHE A 206 4.30 -12.58 -17.88
C PHE A 206 3.29 -13.56 -18.51
N PRO A 207 3.05 -13.57 -19.84
CA PRO A 207 2.21 -14.60 -20.45
C PRO A 207 2.68 -16.04 -20.18
N LYS A 208 4.00 -16.29 -20.17
CA LYS A 208 4.55 -17.62 -19.86
C LYS A 208 4.35 -18.01 -18.40
N TYR A 209 4.48 -17.05 -17.48
CA TYR A 209 4.10 -17.27 -16.09
C TYR A 209 2.61 -17.66 -15.97
N LEU A 210 1.72 -16.94 -16.65
CA LEU A 210 0.28 -17.26 -16.62
C LEU A 210 -0.03 -18.63 -17.21
N GLU A 211 0.62 -19.02 -18.32
CA GLU A 211 0.45 -20.36 -18.91
C GLU A 211 0.77 -21.48 -17.92
N GLU A 212 1.85 -21.37 -17.13
CA GLU A 212 2.16 -22.37 -16.09
C GLU A 212 1.19 -22.32 -14.92
N LYS A 213 0.83 -21.12 -14.44
CA LYS A 213 -0.16 -20.99 -13.35
C LYS A 213 -1.55 -21.51 -13.73
N ARG A 214 -1.89 -21.50 -15.02
CA ARG A 214 -3.13 -22.08 -15.54
C ARG A 214 -3.15 -23.61 -15.47
N LYS A 215 -2.02 -24.27 -15.23
CA LYS A 215 -1.97 -25.74 -15.02
C LYS A 215 -2.21 -26.14 -13.56
N ASP A 216 -2.36 -25.17 -12.65
CA ASP A 216 -2.63 -25.44 -11.24
C ASP A 216 -4.06 -25.98 -11.05
N SER A 217 -4.14 -27.31 -10.98
CA SER A 217 -5.36 -28.08 -10.76
C SER A 217 -5.59 -28.43 -9.27
N SER A 218 -4.95 -27.70 -8.35
CA SER A 218 -5.27 -27.80 -6.93
C SER A 218 -6.71 -27.34 -6.68
N ASP A 219 -7.37 -27.97 -5.72
CA ASP A 219 -8.69 -27.53 -5.28
C ASP A 219 -8.55 -26.24 -4.47
N ALA A 220 -9.40 -25.27 -4.78
CA ALA A 220 -9.42 -23.97 -4.13
C ALA A 220 -10.86 -23.56 -3.80
N GLN A 221 -10.98 -22.71 -2.79
CA GLN A 221 -12.20 -21.99 -2.45
C GLN A 221 -11.87 -20.49 -2.41
N MET A 222 -12.70 -19.66 -3.01
CA MET A 222 -12.53 -18.20 -3.08
C MET A 222 -13.86 -17.50 -2.85
N PHE A 223 -13.77 -16.28 -2.31
CA PHE A 223 -14.91 -15.38 -2.20
C PHE A 223 -14.94 -14.44 -3.42
N ILE A 224 -16.15 -14.25 -3.97
CA ILE A 224 -16.39 -13.37 -5.12
C ILE A 224 -17.58 -12.46 -4.81
N LEU A 225 -17.43 -11.18 -5.14
CA LEU A 225 -18.54 -10.23 -5.18
C LEU A 225 -19.13 -10.23 -6.59
N CYS A 226 -20.32 -10.80 -6.72
CA CYS A 226 -21.05 -10.92 -7.97
C CYS A 226 -22.02 -9.74 -8.14
N GLU A 227 -22.06 -9.14 -9.33
CA GLU A 227 -23.05 -8.14 -9.69
C GLU A 227 -24.47 -8.73 -9.68
N GLU A 228 -25.40 -8.00 -9.07
CA GLU A 228 -26.81 -8.33 -9.05
C GLU A 228 -27.42 -7.84 -10.38
N ASN A 229 -27.89 -8.79 -11.21
CA ASN A 229 -28.46 -8.51 -12.54
C ASN A 229 -27.50 -7.79 -13.51
N GLY A 230 -26.18 -8.03 -13.40
CA GLY A 230 -25.17 -7.40 -14.26
C GLY A 230 -25.00 -5.89 -14.03
N GLN A 231 -25.38 -5.40 -12.84
CA GLN A 231 -25.14 -4.03 -12.43
C GLN A 231 -24.04 -3.97 -11.36
N ASP A 232 -22.86 -3.46 -11.75
CA ASP A 232 -21.68 -3.26 -10.87
C ASP A 232 -21.98 -2.48 -9.57
N THR A 233 -23.06 -1.70 -9.56
CA THR A 233 -23.50 -0.95 -8.38
C THR A 233 -23.91 -1.83 -7.21
N ARG A 234 -24.53 -2.98 -7.45
CA ARG A 234 -25.10 -3.84 -6.39
C ARG A 234 -24.44 -5.20 -6.45
N LYS A 235 -23.68 -5.55 -5.43
CA LYS A 235 -22.97 -6.84 -5.41
C LYS A 235 -23.40 -7.73 -4.26
N LEU A 236 -23.39 -9.03 -4.51
CA LEU A 236 -23.74 -10.09 -3.58
C LEU A 236 -22.52 -11.00 -3.37
N LEU A 237 -22.34 -11.49 -2.15
CA LEU A 237 -21.19 -12.32 -1.80
C LEU A 237 -21.46 -13.81 -2.05
N TYR A 238 -20.55 -14.43 -2.81
CA TYR A 238 -20.56 -15.86 -3.10
C TYR A 238 -19.26 -16.52 -2.64
N SER A 239 -19.36 -17.79 -2.24
CA SER A 239 -18.23 -18.71 -2.15
C SER A 239 -18.21 -19.56 -3.42
N VAL A 240 -17.06 -19.63 -4.07
CA VAL A 240 -16.80 -20.45 -5.25
C VAL A 240 -15.75 -21.51 -4.90
N TRP A 241 -15.96 -22.76 -5.28
CA TRP A 241 -14.98 -23.84 -5.09
C TRP A 241 -14.83 -24.67 -6.36
N GLY A 242 -13.67 -25.31 -6.50
CA GLY A 242 -13.31 -26.11 -7.68
C GLY A 242 -11.81 -26.04 -7.93
N LYS A 243 -11.38 -26.42 -9.13
CA LYS A 243 -9.98 -26.29 -9.53
C LYS A 243 -9.57 -24.83 -9.60
N ARG A 244 -8.42 -24.48 -9.02
CA ARG A 244 -7.93 -23.10 -8.94
C ARG A 244 -7.83 -22.46 -10.31
N CYS A 245 -7.32 -23.19 -11.31
CA CYS A 245 -7.26 -22.74 -12.70
C CYS A 245 -8.64 -22.31 -13.24
N ASP A 246 -9.69 -23.08 -12.96
CA ASP A 246 -11.03 -22.88 -13.51
C ASP A 246 -11.71 -21.65 -12.88
N ILE A 247 -11.54 -21.48 -11.55
CA ILE A 247 -12.03 -20.31 -10.83
C ILE A 247 -11.34 -19.05 -11.39
N LEU A 248 -10.01 -19.06 -11.52
CA LEU A 248 -9.24 -17.91 -11.98
C LEU A 248 -9.53 -17.56 -13.44
N TRP A 249 -9.71 -18.56 -14.31
CA TRP A 249 -10.04 -18.36 -15.73
C TRP A 249 -11.40 -17.70 -15.91
N ASN A 250 -12.36 -18.06 -15.07
CA ASN A 250 -13.73 -17.58 -15.17
C ASN A 250 -14.04 -16.45 -14.17
N LYS A 251 -13.06 -15.92 -13.45
CA LYS A 251 -13.26 -14.93 -12.38
C LYS A 251 -14.12 -13.74 -12.84
N SER A 252 -13.78 -13.10 -13.96
CA SER A 252 -14.54 -11.95 -14.47
C SER A 252 -15.98 -12.31 -14.87
N ARG A 253 -16.21 -13.53 -15.37
CA ARG A 253 -17.58 -14.01 -15.68
C ARG A 253 -18.38 -14.28 -14.41
N LEU A 254 -17.74 -14.90 -13.42
CA LEU A 254 -18.32 -15.16 -12.11
C LEU A 254 -18.63 -13.85 -11.34
N GLU A 255 -17.78 -12.83 -11.48
CA GLU A 255 -18.01 -11.49 -10.93
C GLU A 255 -19.18 -10.78 -11.64
N ALA A 256 -19.32 -10.90 -12.96
CA ALA A 256 -20.40 -10.24 -13.70
C ALA A 256 -21.79 -10.88 -13.44
N ASN A 257 -21.87 -12.21 -13.39
CA ASN A 257 -23.12 -12.93 -13.12
C ASN A 257 -22.85 -14.38 -12.70
N CYS A 258 -22.66 -14.58 -11.40
CA CYS A 258 -22.27 -15.86 -10.80
C CYS A 258 -23.31 -16.96 -11.03
N GLU A 259 -24.59 -16.70 -10.74
CA GLU A 259 -25.63 -17.73 -10.84
C GLU A 259 -25.87 -18.18 -12.29
N GLU A 260 -25.96 -17.24 -13.23
CA GLU A 260 -26.14 -17.58 -14.65
C GLU A 260 -24.89 -18.21 -15.24
N SER A 261 -23.70 -17.65 -14.96
CA SER A 261 -22.42 -18.23 -15.40
C SER A 261 -22.30 -19.67 -14.94
N MET A 262 -22.71 -19.99 -13.72
CA MET A 262 -22.60 -21.35 -13.19
C MET A 262 -23.51 -22.36 -13.87
N ARG A 263 -24.63 -21.95 -14.47
CA ARG A 263 -25.44 -22.85 -15.32
C ARG A 263 -24.67 -23.32 -16.55
N HIS A 264 -23.77 -22.49 -17.07
CA HIS A 264 -22.92 -22.82 -18.21
C HIS A 264 -21.61 -23.50 -17.80
N LEU A 265 -20.97 -23.01 -16.74
CA LEU A 265 -19.66 -23.47 -16.29
C LEU A 265 -19.72 -24.87 -15.68
N SER A 266 -20.77 -25.19 -14.92
CA SER A 266 -20.95 -26.53 -14.33
C SER A 266 -20.99 -27.67 -15.35
N ARG A 267 -21.28 -27.37 -16.63
CA ARG A 267 -21.25 -28.36 -17.73
C ARG A 267 -19.84 -28.63 -18.28
N HIS A 268 -18.91 -27.70 -18.09
CA HIS A 268 -17.58 -27.73 -18.69
C HIS A 268 -16.48 -27.97 -17.65
N TYR A 269 -16.75 -27.67 -16.38
CA TYR A 269 -15.78 -27.72 -15.29
C TYR A 269 -16.33 -28.61 -14.17
N GLU A 270 -15.89 -29.86 -14.14
CA GLU A 270 -16.30 -30.83 -13.12
C GLU A 270 -15.85 -30.36 -11.73
N GLY A 271 -16.77 -30.40 -10.75
CA GLY A 271 -16.49 -30.01 -9.37
C GLY A 271 -16.46 -28.50 -9.12
N LEU A 272 -16.65 -27.65 -10.14
CA LEU A 272 -16.86 -26.21 -9.94
C LEU A 272 -18.26 -25.97 -9.34
N GLY A 273 -18.31 -25.31 -8.20
CA GLY A 273 -19.56 -25.00 -7.50
C GLY A 273 -19.55 -23.59 -6.91
N VAL A 274 -20.76 -23.05 -6.69
CA VAL A 274 -20.96 -21.76 -6.05
C VAL A 274 -22.06 -21.83 -5.02
N LYS A 275 -21.95 -20.98 -4.01
CA LYS A 275 -22.97 -20.79 -2.99
C LYS A 275 -23.05 -19.32 -2.63
N ARG A 276 -24.25 -18.74 -2.75
CA ARG A 276 -24.54 -17.43 -2.17
C ARG A 276 -24.41 -17.53 -0.64
N LEU A 277 -23.58 -16.69 -0.05
CA LEU A 277 -23.29 -16.75 1.37
C LEU A 277 -24.31 -15.99 2.21
N ASN A 278 -24.80 -14.86 1.71
CA ASN A 278 -25.84 -14.09 2.38
C ASN A 278 -26.66 -13.24 1.38
N ASN A 279 -27.73 -12.63 1.90
CA ASN A 279 -28.56 -11.69 1.16
C ASN A 279 -28.13 -10.22 1.34
N SER A 280 -26.95 -9.97 1.92
CA SER A 280 -26.46 -8.61 2.09
C SER A 280 -25.98 -8.06 0.76
N ILE A 281 -26.40 -6.84 0.46
CA ILE A 281 -25.97 -6.11 -0.74
C ILE A 281 -24.79 -5.20 -0.37
N PHE A 282 -23.70 -5.34 -1.11
CA PHE A 282 -22.52 -4.51 -1.01
C PHE A 282 -22.51 -3.53 -2.18
N LEU A 283 -22.91 -2.29 -1.91
CA LEU A 283 -22.96 -1.26 -2.95
C LEU A 283 -21.55 -0.90 -3.39
N ARG A 284 -21.26 -1.03 -4.69
CA ARG A 284 -19.93 -0.91 -5.30
C ARG A 284 -18.85 -1.66 -4.51
N GLY A 285 -19.17 -2.77 -3.87
CA GLY A 285 -18.23 -3.46 -2.98
C GLY A 285 -16.97 -3.95 -3.71
N SER A 286 -15.83 -3.91 -3.02
CA SER A 286 -14.61 -4.60 -3.45
C SER A 286 -14.03 -5.41 -2.30
N ILE A 287 -13.56 -6.63 -2.61
CA ILE A 287 -12.84 -7.48 -1.66
C ILE A 287 -11.40 -6.97 -1.58
N TYR A 288 -10.98 -6.51 -0.40
CA TYR A 288 -9.60 -6.03 -0.19
C TYR A 288 -8.70 -7.07 0.48
N GLN A 289 -9.29 -8.04 1.19
CA GLN A 289 -8.56 -9.15 1.80
C GLN A 289 -9.47 -10.37 1.94
N GLN A 290 -8.96 -11.57 1.67
CA GLN A 290 -9.66 -12.83 1.91
C GLN A 290 -8.69 -13.94 2.33
N ASP A 291 -9.16 -14.83 3.18
CA ASP A 291 -8.46 -16.05 3.60
C ASP A 291 -9.46 -17.19 3.84
N ARG A 292 -9.05 -18.28 4.48
CA ARG A 292 -9.93 -19.43 4.74
C ARG A 292 -11.04 -19.16 5.76
N ASP A 293 -10.88 -18.14 6.60
CA ASP A 293 -11.83 -17.83 7.67
C ASP A 293 -12.90 -16.83 7.22
N GLY A 294 -12.61 -16.01 6.20
CA GLY A 294 -13.57 -15.04 5.69
C GLY A 294 -12.96 -13.99 4.77
N VAL A 295 -13.70 -12.89 4.62
CA VAL A 295 -13.41 -11.81 3.67
C VAL A 295 -13.66 -10.44 4.29
N ILE A 296 -12.83 -9.48 3.90
CA ILE A 296 -12.96 -8.07 4.25
C ILE A 296 -13.28 -7.27 2.98
N ILE A 297 -14.42 -6.59 3.03
CA ILE A 297 -15.01 -5.86 1.91
C ILE A 297 -15.09 -4.38 2.30
N ILE A 298 -14.73 -3.49 1.38
CA ILE A 298 -15.09 -2.07 1.50
C ILE A 298 -16.18 -1.79 0.47
N SER A 299 -17.29 -1.24 0.94
CA SER A 299 -18.46 -0.86 0.12
C SER A 299 -18.93 0.53 0.51
N VAL A 300 -19.87 1.10 -0.24
CA VAL A 300 -20.56 2.33 0.15
C VAL A 300 -21.90 2.05 0.81
N ASN A 301 -22.38 2.96 1.66
CA ASN A 301 -23.70 2.86 2.29
C ASN A 301 -24.85 3.27 1.33
N GLN A 302 -24.57 4.15 0.37
CA GLN A 302 -25.53 4.65 -0.61
C GLN A 302 -24.84 5.02 -1.94
N VAL A 303 -25.66 5.22 -2.98
CA VAL A 303 -25.21 5.56 -4.34
C VAL A 303 -25.48 7.05 -4.56
N ASP A 304 -24.75 7.92 -3.86
CA ASP A 304 -24.91 9.37 -3.90
C ASP A 304 -23.57 10.09 -3.64
N ARG A 305 -23.52 11.41 -3.86
CA ARG A 305 -22.34 12.26 -3.61
C ARG A 305 -21.90 12.26 -2.15
N LYS A 306 -22.82 12.02 -1.21
CA LYS A 306 -22.57 11.95 0.23
C LYS A 306 -22.42 10.52 0.75
N ALA A 307 -21.86 9.63 -0.06
CA ALA A 307 -21.72 8.23 0.30
C ALA A 307 -20.54 8.01 1.25
N ASP A 308 -20.78 7.26 2.32
CA ASP A 308 -19.78 6.84 3.28
C ASP A 308 -19.26 5.45 2.93
N ARG A 309 -17.95 5.24 3.10
CA ARG A 309 -17.39 3.89 3.02
C ARG A 309 -17.69 3.12 4.31
N ILE A 310 -17.86 1.82 4.15
CA ILE A 310 -18.03 0.87 5.23
C ILE A 310 -17.05 -0.27 5.00
N LEU A 311 -16.19 -0.54 5.98
CA LEU A 311 -15.36 -1.74 6.01
C LEU A 311 -16.14 -2.86 6.71
N THR A 312 -16.42 -3.95 6.02
CA THR A 312 -17.22 -5.07 6.53
C THR A 312 -16.41 -6.34 6.54
N CYS A 313 -16.42 -7.06 7.66
CA CYS A 313 -15.90 -8.42 7.74
C CYS A 313 -17.04 -9.43 7.70
N VAL A 314 -16.90 -10.42 6.82
CA VAL A 314 -17.83 -11.54 6.68
C VAL A 314 -17.04 -12.84 6.90
N ASP A 315 -17.57 -13.74 7.72
CA ASP A 315 -16.95 -15.06 7.90
C ASP A 315 -17.25 -16.00 6.71
N ARG A 316 -16.61 -17.18 6.73
CA ARG A 316 -16.77 -18.20 5.69
C ARG A 316 -18.21 -18.73 5.58
N GLU A 317 -19.01 -18.64 6.64
CA GLU A 317 -20.42 -19.01 6.64
C GLU A 317 -21.33 -17.92 6.05
N GLY A 318 -20.81 -16.72 5.80
CA GLY A 318 -21.56 -15.59 5.26
C GLY A 318 -22.14 -14.64 6.31
N LYS A 319 -21.86 -14.86 7.60
CA LYS A 319 -22.32 -13.98 8.67
C LYS A 319 -21.41 -12.76 8.75
N ILE A 320 -22.03 -11.58 8.80
CA ILE A 320 -21.31 -10.34 9.06
C ILE A 320 -20.85 -10.35 10.51
N LYS A 321 -19.52 -10.35 10.72
CA LYS A 321 -18.93 -10.29 12.07
C LYS A 321 -19.01 -8.89 12.65
N TRP A 322 -18.67 -7.89 11.85
CA TRP A 322 -18.65 -6.49 12.23
C TRP A 322 -18.62 -5.59 11.00
N LYS A 323 -18.93 -4.31 11.23
CA LYS A 323 -18.82 -3.21 10.26
C LYS A 323 -18.14 -2.04 10.95
N VAL A 324 -17.17 -1.43 10.27
CA VAL A 324 -16.54 -0.19 10.71
C VAL A 324 -17.07 0.95 9.84
N PRO A 325 -17.75 1.95 10.43
CA PRO A 325 -18.27 3.11 9.70
C PRO A 325 -17.16 4.10 9.30
N GLN A 326 -17.46 4.99 8.36
CA GLN A 326 -16.51 5.97 7.80
C GLN A 326 -15.86 6.89 8.85
N ASN A 327 -16.58 7.28 9.89
CA ASN A 327 -16.08 8.13 10.97
C ASN A 327 -15.07 7.42 11.90
N GLU A 328 -14.91 6.11 11.78
CA GLU A 328 -13.89 5.34 12.50
C GLU A 328 -12.67 5.00 11.63
N MET A 329 -12.72 5.31 10.32
CA MET A 329 -11.65 5.17 9.33
C MET A 329 -10.97 6.52 9.04
N PHE A 330 -10.00 6.54 8.11
CA PHE A 330 -9.35 7.77 7.66
C PHE A 330 -10.37 8.73 7.03
N GLU A 331 -10.28 10.00 7.37
CA GLU A 331 -11.12 11.06 6.82
C GLU A 331 -10.91 11.21 5.30
N GLU A 332 -9.67 10.98 4.83
CA GLU A 332 -9.28 10.99 3.42
C GLU A 332 -9.90 9.85 2.60
N MET A 333 -10.52 8.85 3.25
CA MET A 333 -11.32 7.84 2.56
C MET A 333 -12.73 8.32 2.21
N LYS A 334 -13.18 9.45 2.77
CA LYS A 334 -14.49 10.04 2.41
C LYS A 334 -14.54 10.30 0.92
N ILE A 335 -15.71 10.11 0.34
CA ILE A 335 -15.93 10.37 -1.07
C ILE A 335 -15.93 11.90 -1.25
N ASP A 336 -15.10 12.38 -2.18
CA ASP A 336 -15.06 13.78 -2.56
C ASP A 336 -16.40 14.18 -3.21
N GLU A 337 -17.15 15.05 -2.54
CA GLU A 337 -18.49 15.50 -2.95
C GLU A 337 -18.47 16.18 -4.33
N ASP A 338 -17.36 16.85 -4.68
CA ASP A 338 -17.19 17.58 -5.94
C ASP A 338 -16.90 16.66 -7.12
N ARG A 339 -16.24 15.53 -6.85
CA ARG A 339 -15.90 14.52 -7.87
C ARG A 339 -16.94 13.40 -7.97
N GLY A 340 -17.81 13.26 -6.97
CA GLY A 340 -18.86 12.25 -6.88
C GLY A 340 -18.33 10.83 -6.66
N TYR A 341 -19.22 9.91 -6.29
CA TYR A 341 -18.86 8.53 -5.94
C TYR A 341 -18.30 7.70 -7.11
N HIS A 342 -18.58 8.10 -8.37
CA HIS A 342 -18.07 7.40 -9.56
C HIS A 342 -16.55 7.50 -9.71
N SER A 343 -15.96 8.67 -9.45
CA SER A 343 -14.53 8.93 -9.68
C SER A 343 -13.67 8.60 -8.45
N GLY A 344 -14.23 8.74 -7.24
CA GLY A 344 -13.50 8.52 -5.98
C GLY A 344 -13.34 7.04 -5.63
N PHE A 345 -14.32 6.19 -5.93
CA PHE A 345 -14.30 4.78 -5.49
C PHE A 345 -13.27 3.94 -6.27
N ASP A 346 -13.22 4.08 -7.60
CA ASP A 346 -12.31 3.31 -8.46
C ASP A 346 -10.90 3.91 -8.51
N GLY A 347 -10.76 5.23 -8.37
CA GLY A 347 -9.46 5.92 -8.40
C GLY A 347 -8.64 5.81 -7.11
N SER A 348 -9.28 5.46 -5.98
CA SER A 348 -8.62 5.32 -4.67
C SER A 348 -8.40 3.88 -4.22
N SER A 349 -9.00 2.90 -4.90
CA SER A 349 -8.83 1.47 -4.57
C SER A 349 -7.35 1.06 -4.60
N ASN A 350 -6.59 1.58 -5.56
CA ASN A 350 -5.15 1.33 -5.69
C ASN A 350 -4.30 1.88 -4.52
N LYS A 351 -4.84 2.84 -3.76
CA LYS A 351 -4.18 3.44 -2.59
C LYS A 351 -4.56 2.75 -1.28
N ILE A 352 -5.58 1.90 -1.29
CA ILE A 352 -6.06 1.22 -0.08
C ILE A 352 -5.53 -0.21 -0.08
N LYS A 353 -4.92 -0.60 1.03
CA LYS A 353 -4.47 -1.97 1.26
C LYS A 353 -5.07 -2.49 2.56
N VAL A 354 -5.61 -3.70 2.53
CA VAL A 354 -6.02 -4.39 3.75
C VAL A 354 -5.19 -5.65 3.92
N LEU A 355 -4.58 -5.80 5.09
CA LEU A 355 -3.78 -6.97 5.45
C LEU A 355 -4.41 -7.65 6.67
N ARG A 356 -4.23 -8.96 6.78
CA ARG A 356 -4.61 -9.70 7.98
C ARG A 356 -3.52 -10.69 8.39
N SER A 357 -3.21 -10.73 9.69
CA SER A 357 -2.40 -11.78 10.30
C SER A 357 -3.00 -12.18 11.64
N GLY A 358 -3.54 -13.40 11.73
CA GLY A 358 -4.25 -13.87 12.92
C GLY A 358 -5.45 -12.98 13.24
N ASN A 359 -5.43 -12.37 14.43
CA ASN A 359 -6.50 -11.49 14.91
C ASN A 359 -6.27 -9.99 14.62
N LEU A 360 -5.18 -9.63 13.92
CA LEU A 360 -4.91 -8.25 13.53
C LEU A 360 -5.32 -8.03 12.07
N VAL A 361 -6.18 -7.04 11.85
CA VAL A 361 -6.48 -6.45 10.53
C VAL A 361 -5.79 -5.10 10.45
N VAL A 362 -5.13 -4.83 9.33
CA VAL A 362 -4.47 -3.55 9.06
C VAL A 362 -5.07 -2.93 7.82
N LEU A 363 -5.62 -1.73 7.96
CA LEU A 363 -6.06 -0.87 6.87
C LEU A 363 -4.98 0.19 6.63
N MET A 364 -4.42 0.24 5.43
CA MET A 364 -3.46 1.26 5.02
C MET A 364 -4.03 2.08 3.89
N LEU A 365 -3.82 3.40 3.98
CA LEU A 365 -4.10 4.35 2.92
C LEU A 365 -2.79 5.05 2.53
N GLU A 366 -2.36 4.81 1.28
CA GLU A 366 -1.15 5.40 0.71
C GLU A 366 -1.22 6.93 0.75
N GLY A 367 -0.15 7.55 1.24
CA GLY A 367 -0.03 8.99 1.44
C GLY A 367 -0.62 9.50 2.76
N VAL A 368 -1.28 8.63 3.54
CA VAL A 368 -1.99 9.04 4.76
C VAL A 368 -1.48 8.27 5.96
N GLY A 369 -1.76 6.98 6.08
CA GLY A 369 -1.54 6.31 7.36
C GLY A 369 -1.88 4.83 7.40
N VAL A 370 -1.77 4.26 8.59
CA VAL A 370 -2.13 2.87 8.89
C VAL A 370 -3.01 2.77 10.15
N MET A 371 -4.15 2.06 10.05
CA MET A 371 -5.06 1.74 11.14
C MET A 371 -5.08 0.24 11.43
N GLY A 372 -5.13 -0.13 12.71
CA GLY A 372 -5.26 -1.50 13.17
C GLY A 372 -6.64 -1.79 13.74
N PHE A 373 -7.21 -2.94 13.41
CA PHE A 373 -8.49 -3.41 13.93
C PHE A 373 -8.37 -4.85 14.43
N ASP A 374 -9.12 -5.15 15.48
CA ASP A 374 -9.29 -6.51 15.97
C ASP A 374 -10.19 -7.33 15.03
N TYR A 375 -9.73 -8.47 14.52
CA TYR A 375 -10.49 -9.27 13.55
C TYR A 375 -11.74 -9.93 14.16
N ALA A 376 -11.76 -10.20 15.46
CA ALA A 376 -12.92 -10.80 16.12
C ALA A 376 -14.07 -9.80 16.27
N THR A 377 -13.76 -8.55 16.61
CA THR A 377 -14.73 -7.54 17.06
C THR A 377 -14.88 -6.34 16.13
N GLY A 378 -13.90 -6.08 15.26
CA GLY A 378 -13.84 -4.87 14.44
C GLY A 378 -13.39 -3.62 15.21
N LYS A 379 -13.07 -3.75 16.50
CA LYS A 379 -12.67 -2.62 17.34
C LYS A 379 -11.32 -2.09 16.87
N LYS A 380 -11.24 -0.77 16.67
CA LYS A 380 -9.97 -0.08 16.39
C LYS A 380 -9.00 -0.22 17.56
N GLN A 381 -7.77 -0.64 17.24
CA GLN A 381 -6.69 -0.87 18.20
C GLN A 381 -5.68 0.28 18.19
N PHE A 382 -5.32 0.78 17.00
CA PHE A 382 -4.37 1.88 16.84
C PHE A 382 -4.59 2.61 15.52
N THR A 383 -3.98 3.79 15.43
CA THR A 383 -3.95 4.68 14.28
C THR A 383 -2.56 5.32 14.22
N LEU A 384 -1.95 5.34 13.03
CA LEU A 384 -0.63 5.91 12.76
C LEU A 384 -0.75 6.78 11.51
N ASP A 385 -0.60 8.10 11.71
CA ASP A 385 -0.86 9.15 10.72
C ASP A 385 0.38 10.01 10.51
#